data_AF-A0A1Q7VL03-F1
#
_entry.id   AF-A0A1Q7VL03-F1
#
_cell.length_a   1.000
_cell.length_b   1.000
_cell.length_c   1.000
_cell.angle_alpha   90.00
_cell.angle_beta   90.00
_cell.angle_gamma   90.00
#
_symmetry.space_group_name_H-M   'P 1'
#
loop_
_entity.id
_entity.type
_entity.pdbx_description
1 polymer ?
#
loop_
_entity_poly.entity_id
_entity_poly.type
_entity_poly.pdbx_seq_one_letter_code
_entity_poly.pdbx_strand_id
1 'polypeptide(L)'
;MAVPARLRNSLAVVLALAGCGGAPSAPDWQTNAAQALQSFERNYLVGNSSAAEADFRRARGELTSAGRADLVARAELVRCAARTASLEFDSCPGFEALREAAKSEELAYAQYLQGHGTHTAGNDALSRLVAAGVQLRNGGIGPALIAQAVELASSQGWRRPLLAWLGVQAKRADDAGDSESAARIRRRIELISG
;
A
#
# COMPACT_ATOMS: atom_id res chain seq x y z
N MET A 1 -33.14 -7.70 -78.53
CA MET A 1 -32.22 -8.73 -79.06
C MET A 1 -31.30 -9.17 -77.93
N ALA A 2 -31.27 -10.49 -77.68
CA ALA A 2 -30.29 -11.30 -76.93
C ALA A 2 -29.97 -11.00 -75.44
N VAL A 3 -30.22 -12.03 -74.61
CA VAL A 3 -29.74 -12.30 -73.24
C VAL A 3 -28.77 -13.53 -73.37
N PRO A 4 -28.17 -14.12 -72.30
CA PRO A 4 -27.12 -13.76 -71.34
C PRO A 4 -25.86 -14.68 -71.45
N ALA A 5 -24.80 -14.48 -70.62
CA ALA A 5 -23.98 -15.61 -70.13
C ALA A 5 -23.11 -15.29 -68.88
N ARG A 6 -23.50 -15.94 -67.77
CA ARG A 6 -22.68 -16.70 -66.78
C ARG A 6 -21.77 -15.94 -65.80
N LEU A 7 -22.13 -15.87 -64.51
CA LEU A 7 -21.87 -16.89 -63.45
C LEU A 7 -20.38 -17.22 -63.25
N ARG A 8 -19.83 -16.73 -62.13
CA ARG A 8 -18.74 -17.28 -61.26
C ARG A 8 -18.17 -16.06 -60.52
N ASN A 9 -17.99 -16.00 -59.22
CA ASN A 9 -17.89 -17.05 -58.22
C ASN A 9 -18.06 -16.37 -56.86
N SER A 10 -18.90 -16.96 -56.02
CA SER A 10 -18.99 -16.69 -54.60
C SER A 10 -17.62 -16.87 -53.94
N LEU A 11 -17.16 -15.91 -53.15
CA LEU A 11 -16.35 -16.23 -51.97
C LEU A 11 -16.57 -15.13 -50.91
N ALA A 12 -17.50 -15.43 -50.00
CA ALA A 12 -17.62 -14.74 -48.73
C ALA A 12 -16.32 -14.95 -47.95
N VAL A 13 -15.55 -13.88 -47.76
CA VAL A 13 -14.45 -13.86 -46.80
C VAL A 13 -15.07 -13.71 -45.41
N VAL A 14 -15.37 -14.85 -44.79
CA VAL A 14 -15.61 -14.94 -43.35
C VAL A 14 -14.26 -14.70 -42.68
N LEU A 15 -14.03 -13.49 -42.17
CA LEU A 15 -12.96 -13.26 -41.20
C LEU A 15 -13.34 -14.04 -39.93
N ALA A 16 -12.74 -15.22 -39.78
CA ALA A 16 -12.73 -15.92 -38.51
C ALA A 16 -12.03 -15.03 -37.49
N LEU A 17 -12.79 -14.54 -36.51
CA LEU A 17 -12.27 -14.05 -35.25
C LEU A 17 -11.52 -15.22 -34.58
N ALA A 18 -10.21 -15.30 -34.81
CA ALA A 18 -9.31 -16.04 -33.96
C ALA A 18 -9.27 -15.31 -32.61
N GLY A 19 -10.24 -15.62 -31.75
CA GLY A 19 -10.19 -15.25 -30.34
C GLY A 19 -8.90 -15.78 -29.76
N CYS A 20 -8.04 -14.86 -29.31
CA CYS A 20 -6.79 -15.19 -28.65
C CYS A 20 -7.06 -16.14 -27.48
N GLY A 21 -6.34 -17.26 -27.45
CA GLY A 21 -6.39 -18.23 -26.36
C GLY A 21 -6.19 -17.55 -25.01
N GLY A 22 -7.05 -17.91 -24.06
CA GLY A 22 -6.94 -17.44 -22.68
C GLY A 22 -5.57 -17.79 -22.12
N ALA A 23 -4.85 -16.78 -21.63
CA ALA A 23 -3.65 -17.01 -20.85
C ALA A 23 -4.02 -17.92 -19.65
N PRO A 24 -3.16 -18.89 -19.29
CA PRO A 24 -3.39 -19.71 -18.11
C PRO A 24 -3.58 -18.80 -16.88
N SER A 25 -4.51 -19.16 -16.01
CA SER A 25 -4.75 -18.43 -14.76
C SER A 25 -3.46 -18.36 -13.94
N ALA A 26 -3.25 -17.23 -13.26
CA ALA A 26 -2.13 -17.07 -12.35
C ALA A 26 -2.09 -18.24 -11.35
N PRO A 27 -0.89 -18.77 -11.00
CA PRO A 27 -0.76 -19.81 -9.99
C PRO A 27 -1.39 -19.43 -8.65
N ASP A 28 -1.97 -20.41 -7.94
CA ASP A 28 -2.70 -20.18 -6.69
C ASP A 28 -1.88 -19.43 -5.64
N TRP A 29 -0.58 -19.71 -5.52
CA TRP A 29 0.30 -19.02 -4.57
C TRP A 29 0.34 -17.49 -4.78
N GLN A 30 0.18 -17.01 -6.02
CA GLN A 30 0.14 -15.57 -6.31
C GLN A 30 -1.12 -14.94 -5.72
N THR A 31 -2.26 -15.57 -5.97
CA THR A 31 -3.57 -15.13 -5.46
C THR A 31 -3.60 -15.20 -3.94
N ASN A 32 -3.14 -16.30 -3.35
CA ASN A 32 -3.07 -16.49 -1.89
C ASN A 32 -2.18 -15.45 -1.22
N ALA A 33 -0.98 -15.20 -1.76
CA ALA A 33 -0.07 -14.19 -1.24
C ALA A 33 -0.68 -12.78 -1.32
N ALA A 34 -1.29 -12.43 -2.46
CA ALA A 34 -1.93 -11.12 -2.64
C ALA A 34 -3.09 -10.89 -1.67
N GLN A 35 -3.98 -11.88 -1.51
CA GLN A 35 -5.09 -11.81 -0.57
C GLN A 35 -4.63 -11.73 0.88
N ALA A 36 -3.58 -12.47 1.23
CA ALA A 36 -2.98 -12.42 2.56
C ALA A 36 -2.34 -11.04 2.83
N LEU A 37 -1.63 -10.43 1.88
CA LEU A 37 -1.09 -9.08 2.04
C LEU A 37 -2.19 -8.01 2.19
N GLN A 38 -3.26 -8.08 1.40
CA GLN A 38 -4.39 -7.16 1.56
C GLN A 38 -5.08 -7.32 2.92
N SER A 39 -5.18 -8.55 3.42
CA SER A 39 -5.72 -8.83 4.75
C SER A 39 -4.80 -8.29 5.85
N PHE A 40 -3.48 -8.44 5.69
CA PHE A 40 -2.49 -7.81 6.55
C PHE A 40 -2.68 -6.30 6.63
N GLU A 41 -2.74 -5.59 5.50
CA GLU A 41 -2.90 -4.13 5.48
C GLU A 41 -4.18 -3.69 6.19
N ARG A 42 -5.32 -4.32 5.87
CA ARG A 42 -6.60 -4.03 6.52
C ARG A 42 -6.52 -4.24 8.03
N ASN A 43 -6.06 -5.42 8.47
CA ASN A 43 -5.96 -5.75 9.89
C ASN A 43 -4.96 -4.85 10.62
N TYR A 44 -3.84 -4.52 9.98
CA TYR A 44 -2.81 -3.68 10.56
C TYR A 44 -3.33 -2.26 10.82
N LEU A 45 -3.93 -1.64 9.80
CA LEU A 45 -4.37 -0.25 9.84
C LEU A 45 -5.55 -0.01 10.78
N VAL A 46 -6.45 -0.99 10.97
CA VAL A 46 -7.51 -0.93 11.98
C VAL A 46 -7.02 -1.30 13.40
N GLY A 47 -5.79 -1.83 13.50
CA GLY A 47 -5.10 -2.12 14.75
C GLY A 47 -5.27 -3.55 15.30
N ASN A 48 -5.70 -4.50 14.47
CA ASN A 48 -5.76 -5.93 14.78
C ASN A 48 -4.38 -6.60 14.57
N SER A 49 -3.41 -6.28 15.42
CA SER A 49 -1.99 -6.64 15.22
C SER A 49 -1.74 -8.15 15.10
N SER A 50 -2.43 -8.98 15.90
CA SER A 50 -2.26 -10.43 15.88
C SER A 50 -2.75 -11.06 14.57
N ALA A 51 -3.91 -10.62 14.10
CA ALA A 51 -4.46 -11.04 12.80
C ALA A 51 -3.57 -10.56 11.66
N ALA A 52 -3.11 -9.31 11.71
CA ALA A 52 -2.19 -8.76 10.73
C ALA A 52 -0.90 -9.61 10.62
N GLU A 53 -0.27 -9.95 11.75
CA GLU A 53 0.95 -10.77 11.72
C GLU A 53 0.69 -12.20 11.24
N ALA A 54 -0.49 -12.78 11.52
CA ALA A 54 -0.88 -14.06 10.95
C ALA A 54 -1.04 -14.01 9.43
N ASP A 55 -1.68 -12.96 8.91
CA ASP A 55 -1.84 -12.73 7.47
C ASP A 55 -0.50 -12.48 6.79
N PHE A 56 0.38 -11.68 7.40
CA PHE A 56 1.71 -11.39 6.88
C PHE A 56 2.58 -12.66 6.79
N ARG A 57 2.58 -13.48 7.86
CA ARG A 57 3.29 -14.78 7.86
C ARG A 57 2.76 -15.71 6.78
N ARG A 58 1.45 -15.71 6.52
CA ARG A 58 0.84 -16.51 5.44
C ARG A 58 1.34 -16.05 4.07
N ALA A 59 1.28 -14.74 3.80
CA ALA A 59 1.80 -14.18 2.56
C ALA A 59 3.28 -14.53 2.35
N ARG A 60 4.11 -14.31 3.37
CA ARG A 60 5.54 -14.64 3.32
C ARG A 60 5.79 -16.14 3.10
N GLY A 61 4.95 -17.00 3.67
CA GLY A 61 4.99 -18.45 3.48
C GLY A 61 4.75 -18.87 2.02
N GLU A 62 3.69 -18.36 1.39
CA GLU A 62 3.38 -18.62 -0.03
C GLU A 62 4.51 -18.18 -0.96
N LEU A 63 5.09 -17.01 -0.69
CA LEU A 63 6.18 -16.46 -1.52
C LEU A 63 7.49 -17.25 -1.33
N THR A 64 7.77 -17.69 -0.10
CA THR A 64 8.97 -18.46 0.21
C THR A 64 8.88 -19.89 -0.34
N SER A 65 7.72 -20.55 -0.23
CA SER A 65 7.51 -21.90 -0.77
C SER A 65 7.58 -21.93 -2.30
N ALA A 66 7.18 -20.83 -2.96
CA ALA A 66 7.36 -20.62 -4.40
C ALA A 66 8.79 -20.23 -4.82
N GLY A 67 9.73 -20.07 -3.86
CA GLY A 67 11.12 -19.67 -4.13
C GLY A 67 11.29 -18.22 -4.61
N ARG A 68 10.31 -17.35 -4.35
CA ARG A 68 10.25 -15.99 -4.87
C ARG A 68 10.82 -14.96 -3.90
N ALA A 69 12.14 -15.00 -3.70
CA ALA A 69 12.85 -14.07 -2.80
C ALA A 69 12.61 -12.59 -3.14
N ASP A 70 12.53 -12.26 -4.43
CA ASP A 70 12.20 -10.89 -4.90
C ASP A 70 10.83 -10.42 -4.39
N LEU A 71 9.83 -11.29 -4.42
CA LEU A 71 8.50 -10.97 -3.92
C LEU A 71 8.43 -10.96 -2.39
N VAL A 72 9.25 -11.76 -1.69
CA VAL A 72 9.37 -11.67 -0.23
C VAL A 72 9.91 -10.28 0.16
N ALA A 73 10.93 -9.78 -0.53
CA ALA A 73 11.46 -8.43 -0.28
C ALA A 73 10.37 -7.35 -0.47
N ARG A 74 9.57 -7.46 -1.54
CA ARG A 74 8.43 -6.58 -1.77
C ARG A 74 7.36 -6.65 -0.67
N ALA A 75 7.02 -7.86 -0.20
CA ALA A 75 6.08 -8.04 0.90
C ALA A 75 6.60 -7.36 2.19
N GLU A 76 7.90 -7.48 2.48
CA GLU A 76 8.51 -6.79 3.63
C GLU A 76 8.45 -5.26 3.51
N LEU A 77 8.59 -4.73 2.30
CA LEU A 77 8.39 -3.30 2.05
C LEU A 77 6.93 -2.86 2.23
N VAL A 78 5.94 -3.68 1.89
CA VAL A 78 4.52 -3.42 2.18
C VAL A 78 4.30 -3.29 3.70
N ARG A 79 4.89 -4.20 4.48
CA ARG A 79 4.84 -4.12 5.96
C ARG A 79 5.50 -2.85 6.48
N CYS A 80 6.66 -2.48 5.95
CA CYS A 80 7.34 -1.27 6.36
C CYS A 80 6.57 0.01 5.96
N ALA A 81 5.91 0.01 4.81
CA ALA A 81 5.05 1.10 4.37
C ALA A 81 3.84 1.28 5.30
N ALA A 82 3.15 0.19 5.68
CA ALA A 82 2.02 0.25 6.62
C ALA A 82 2.43 0.81 8.00
N ARG A 83 3.63 0.43 8.47
CA ARG A 83 4.26 0.99 9.69
C ARG A 83 4.57 2.47 9.55
N THR A 84 5.19 2.87 8.43
CA THR A 84 5.51 4.28 8.11
C THR A 84 4.24 5.15 8.05
N ALA A 85 3.16 4.66 7.43
CA ALA A 85 1.86 5.34 7.40
C ALA A 85 1.25 5.53 8.80
N SER A 86 1.58 4.61 9.72
CA SER A 86 1.19 4.63 11.13
C SER A 86 2.21 5.33 12.04
N LEU A 87 3.22 5.99 11.45
CA LEU A 87 4.32 6.68 12.15
C LEU A 87 5.14 5.77 13.08
N GLU A 88 5.14 4.47 12.82
CA GLU A 88 5.98 3.48 13.48
C GLU A 88 7.28 3.35 12.69
N PHE A 89 8.24 4.22 12.99
CA PHE A 89 9.50 4.28 12.26
C PHE A 89 10.51 3.25 12.78
N ASP A 90 10.93 2.35 11.89
CA ASP A 90 12.05 1.43 12.10
C ASP A 90 12.92 1.35 10.83
N SER A 91 13.94 0.49 10.84
CA SER A 91 14.85 0.28 9.71
C SER A 91 14.34 -0.70 8.66
N CYS A 92 13.05 -1.07 8.67
CA CYS A 92 12.50 -2.17 7.86
C CYS A 92 13.29 -3.49 8.00
N PRO A 93 13.53 -4.03 9.23
CA PRO A 93 14.47 -5.12 9.45
C PRO A 93 14.19 -6.39 8.62
N GLY A 94 12.93 -6.67 8.29
CA GLY A 94 12.57 -7.79 7.42
C GLY A 94 13.03 -7.64 5.96
N PHE A 95 13.05 -6.41 5.43
CA PHE A 95 13.59 -6.10 4.11
C PHE A 95 15.13 -6.06 4.14
N GLU A 96 15.73 -5.50 5.19
CA GLU A 96 17.19 -5.40 5.29
C GLU A 96 17.89 -6.77 5.23
N ALA A 97 17.28 -7.82 5.79
CA ALA A 97 17.76 -9.20 5.67
C ALA A 97 17.72 -9.76 4.23
N LEU A 98 16.99 -9.11 3.32
CA LEU A 98 16.80 -9.51 1.91
C LEU A 98 17.44 -8.53 0.92
N ARG A 99 18.11 -7.49 1.42
CA ARG A 99 18.59 -6.35 0.63
C ARG A 99 19.49 -6.77 -0.54
N GLU A 100 20.34 -7.77 -0.34
CA GLU A 100 21.26 -8.27 -1.38
C GLU A 100 20.54 -8.94 -2.56
N ALA A 101 19.36 -9.51 -2.32
CA ALA A 101 18.54 -10.17 -3.34
C ALA A 101 17.44 -9.26 -3.93
N ALA A 102 17.33 -8.02 -3.43
CA ALA A 102 16.30 -7.08 -3.85
C ALA A 102 16.61 -6.42 -5.19
N LYS A 103 15.57 -6.09 -5.95
CA LYS A 103 15.70 -5.33 -7.21
C LYS A 103 15.98 -3.86 -6.93
N SER A 104 16.47 -3.14 -7.95
CA SER A 104 16.74 -1.70 -7.89
C SER A 104 15.52 -0.89 -7.43
N GLU A 105 14.32 -1.26 -7.86
CA GLU A 105 13.10 -0.54 -7.48
C GLU A 105 12.76 -0.72 -5.99
N GLU A 106 13.01 -1.92 -5.45
CA GLU A 106 12.79 -2.25 -4.05
C GLU A 106 13.79 -1.52 -3.15
N LEU A 107 15.07 -1.45 -3.57
CA LEU A 107 16.09 -0.66 -2.88
C LEU A 107 15.75 0.84 -2.85
N ALA A 108 15.30 1.41 -3.97
CA ALA A 108 14.89 2.81 -4.04
C ALA A 108 13.69 3.10 -3.14
N TYR A 109 12.70 2.20 -3.11
CA TYR A 109 11.54 2.35 -2.24
C TYR A 109 11.91 2.21 -0.75
N ALA A 110 12.81 1.28 -0.40
CA ALA A 110 13.33 1.16 0.95
C ALA A 110 14.03 2.44 1.43
N GLN A 111 14.88 3.04 0.58
CA GLN A 111 15.52 4.32 0.87
C GLN A 111 14.47 5.43 1.12
N TYR A 112 13.45 5.49 0.26
CA TYR A 112 12.35 6.45 0.42
C TYR A 112 11.61 6.30 1.75
N LEU A 113 11.26 5.08 2.15
CA LEU A 113 10.63 4.81 3.44
C LEU A 113 11.50 5.23 4.64
N GLN A 114 12.82 5.21 4.47
CA GLN A 114 13.78 5.69 5.46
C GLN A 114 13.99 7.21 5.46
N GLY A 115 13.30 7.96 4.58
CA GLY A 115 13.47 9.41 4.46
C GLY A 115 14.47 9.85 3.40
N HIS A 116 15.02 8.92 2.63
CA HIS A 116 16.08 9.19 1.65
C HIS A 116 15.59 9.04 0.21
N GLY A 117 16.01 9.94 -0.67
CA GLY A 117 15.61 9.88 -2.08
C GLY A 117 14.14 10.27 -2.30
N THR A 118 13.63 9.92 -3.47
CA THR A 118 12.30 10.34 -3.93
C THR A 118 11.54 9.14 -4.48
N HIS A 119 10.24 9.09 -4.21
CA HIS A 119 9.35 8.09 -4.78
C HIS A 119 8.06 8.76 -5.23
N THR A 120 7.61 8.42 -6.44
CA THR A 120 6.29 8.85 -6.92
C THR A 120 5.23 8.03 -6.23
N ALA A 121 4.63 8.58 -5.17
CA ALA A 121 3.54 7.93 -4.46
C ALA A 121 2.34 7.73 -5.39
N GLY A 122 1.67 6.57 -5.26
CA GLY A 122 0.37 6.36 -5.87
C GLY A 122 -0.69 7.30 -5.30
N ASN A 123 -1.85 7.38 -5.99
CA ASN A 123 -2.96 8.23 -5.57
C ASN A 123 -3.88 7.57 -4.52
N ASP A 124 -3.60 6.33 -4.12
CA ASP A 124 -4.36 5.64 -3.08
C ASP A 124 -4.12 6.25 -1.68
N ALA A 125 -5.00 5.94 -0.74
CA ALA A 125 -4.95 6.51 0.60
C ALA A 125 -3.72 6.08 1.39
N LEU A 126 -3.26 4.84 1.23
CA LEU A 126 -2.11 4.32 1.97
C LEU A 126 -0.83 5.01 1.48
N SER A 127 -0.62 5.07 0.16
CA SER A 127 0.51 5.77 -0.46
C SER A 127 0.63 7.23 0.00
N ARG A 128 -0.49 7.94 0.12
CA ARG A 128 -0.53 9.32 0.63
C ARG A 128 -0.14 9.43 2.11
N LEU A 129 -0.60 8.50 2.96
CA LEU A 129 -0.17 8.45 4.36
C LEU A 129 1.31 8.08 4.51
N VAL A 130 1.83 7.18 3.67
CA VAL A 130 3.26 6.86 3.63
C VAL A 130 4.06 8.12 3.30
N ALA A 131 3.66 8.87 2.26
CA ALA A 131 4.32 10.12 1.89
C ALA A 131 4.29 11.17 3.01
N ALA A 132 3.15 11.33 3.67
CA ALA A 132 3.07 12.20 4.85
C ALA A 132 3.98 11.72 5.98
N GLY A 133 4.05 10.41 6.24
CA GLY A 133 4.95 9.82 7.24
C GLY A 133 6.42 10.05 6.92
N VAL A 134 6.83 9.88 5.67
CA VAL A 134 8.19 10.18 5.20
C VAL A 134 8.52 11.67 5.36
N GLN A 135 7.59 12.57 5.02
CA GLN A 135 7.80 14.02 5.21
C GLN A 135 7.90 14.41 6.69
N LEU A 136 7.12 13.76 7.57
CA LEU A 136 7.25 13.93 9.02
C LEU A 136 8.61 13.44 9.52
N ARG A 137 9.06 12.25 9.08
CA ARG A 137 10.39 11.69 9.42
C ARG A 137 11.53 12.66 9.04
N ASN A 138 11.40 13.32 7.90
CA ASN A 138 12.36 14.29 7.40
C ASN A 138 12.24 15.68 8.06
N GLY A 139 11.32 15.88 9.00
CA GLY A 139 11.11 17.15 9.72
C GLY A 139 10.42 18.25 8.91
N GLY A 140 10.00 17.97 7.66
CA GLY A 140 9.51 18.97 6.71
C GLY A 140 7.98 19.12 6.64
N ILE A 141 7.23 18.57 7.60
CA ILE A 141 5.76 18.49 7.47
C ILE A 141 5.02 19.73 7.99
N GLY A 142 4.15 20.29 7.15
CA GLY A 142 3.30 21.44 7.48
C GLY A 142 1.98 21.03 8.18
N PRO A 143 1.31 21.97 8.89
CA PRO A 143 0.06 21.69 9.61
C PRO A 143 -1.08 21.25 8.68
N ALA A 144 -1.16 21.79 7.47
CA ALA A 144 -2.17 21.40 6.48
C ALA A 144 -2.05 19.92 6.07
N LEU A 145 -0.83 19.39 5.94
CA LEU A 145 -0.63 17.99 5.57
C LEU A 145 -0.96 17.05 6.74
N ILE A 146 -0.69 17.48 7.97
CA ILE A 146 -1.09 16.72 9.17
C ILE A 146 -2.61 16.64 9.29
N ALA A 147 -3.31 17.74 9.03
CA ALA A 147 -4.78 17.75 9.00
C ALA A 147 -5.33 16.81 7.93
N GLN A 148 -4.75 16.83 6.72
CA GLN A 148 -5.09 15.91 5.64
C GLN A 148 -4.83 14.44 6.02
N ALA A 149 -3.72 14.14 6.70
CA ALA A 149 -3.42 12.77 7.13
C ALA A 149 -4.42 12.25 8.17
N VAL A 150 -4.85 13.10 9.12
CA VAL A 150 -5.92 12.74 10.06
C VAL A 150 -7.24 12.49 9.35
N GLU A 151 -7.63 13.36 8.41
CA GLU A 151 -8.89 13.19 7.66
C GLU A 151 -8.86 11.92 6.80
N LEU A 152 -7.72 11.65 6.15
CA LEU A 152 -7.53 10.45 5.34
C LEU A 152 -7.60 9.17 6.17
N ALA A 153 -6.92 9.13 7.32
CA ALA A 153 -7.01 7.97 8.22
C ALA A 153 -8.42 7.80 8.82
N SER A 154 -9.08 8.91 9.16
CA SER A 154 -10.44 8.91 9.72
C SER A 154 -11.48 8.41 8.72
N SER A 155 -11.48 8.95 7.49
CA SER A 155 -12.42 8.57 6.43
C SER A 155 -12.28 7.10 6.00
N GLN A 156 -11.07 6.54 6.12
CA GLN A 156 -10.81 5.12 5.85
C GLN A 156 -11.12 4.20 7.03
N GLY A 157 -11.43 4.74 8.22
CA GLY A 157 -11.60 3.94 9.44
C GLY A 157 -10.28 3.32 9.95
N TRP A 158 -9.13 3.87 9.57
CA TRP A 158 -7.82 3.35 9.94
C TRP A 158 -7.38 3.89 11.30
N ARG A 159 -7.85 3.21 12.35
CA ARG A 159 -7.62 3.58 13.76
C ARG A 159 -6.15 3.79 14.12
N ARG A 160 -5.25 2.91 13.67
CA ARG A 160 -3.83 2.95 14.04
C ARG A 160 -3.13 4.23 13.53
N PRO A 161 -3.13 4.54 12.22
CA PRO A 161 -2.57 5.81 11.76
C PRO A 161 -3.36 7.02 12.26
N LEU A 162 -4.68 6.92 12.46
CA LEU A 162 -5.48 8.01 13.02
C LEU A 162 -4.98 8.44 14.41
N LEU A 163 -4.76 7.48 15.31
CA LEU A 163 -4.23 7.75 16.65
C LEU A 163 -2.83 8.37 16.58
N ALA A 164 -1.96 7.84 15.71
CA ALA A 164 -0.61 8.37 15.52
C ALA A 164 -0.62 9.84 15.05
N TRP A 165 -1.41 10.15 14.02
CA TRP A 165 -1.51 11.51 13.47
C TRP A 165 -2.21 12.49 14.41
N LEU A 166 -3.19 12.05 15.20
CA LEU A 166 -3.77 12.87 16.27
C LEU A 166 -2.73 13.19 17.36
N GLY A 167 -1.85 12.24 17.69
CA GLY A 167 -0.72 12.48 18.60
C GLY A 167 0.21 13.58 18.09
N VAL A 168 0.52 13.58 16.78
CA VAL A 168 1.30 14.64 16.14
C VAL A 168 0.57 15.99 16.22
N GLN A 169 -0.74 16.04 15.97
CA GLN A 169 -1.51 17.28 16.09
C GLN A 169 -1.52 17.84 17.52
N ALA A 170 -1.74 16.97 18.52
CA ALA A 170 -1.74 17.36 19.92
C ALA A 170 -0.39 17.96 20.33
N LYS A 171 0.71 17.28 20.00
CA LYS A 171 2.07 17.78 20.28
C LYS A 171 2.32 19.15 19.66
N ARG A 172 1.89 19.38 18.42
CA ARG A 172 2.08 20.68 17.77
C ARG A 172 1.26 21.79 18.42
N ALA A 173 0.04 21.49 18.87
CA ALA A 173 -0.78 22.45 19.60
C ALA A 173 -0.12 22.82 20.94
N ASP A 174 0.46 21.85 21.65
CA ASP A 174 1.26 22.11 22.86
C ASP A 174 2.48 22.99 22.57
N ASP A 175 3.26 22.63 21.55
CA ASP A 175 4.47 23.37 21.16
C ASP A 175 4.13 24.82 20.72
N ALA A 176 2.89 25.07 20.26
CA ALA A 176 2.37 26.40 19.91
C ALA A 176 1.71 27.14 21.09
N GLY A 177 1.59 26.52 22.27
CA GLY A 177 0.89 27.09 23.43
C GLY A 177 -0.64 27.06 23.33
N ASP A 178 -1.22 26.37 22.34
CA ASP A 178 -2.66 26.22 22.17
C ASP A 178 -3.18 25.03 22.99
N SER A 179 -3.27 25.24 24.31
CA SER A 179 -3.71 24.22 25.26
C SER A 179 -5.15 23.77 25.04
N GLU A 180 -6.02 24.64 24.51
CA GLU A 180 -7.42 24.31 24.27
C GLU A 180 -7.56 23.30 23.12
N SER A 181 -6.90 23.55 21.99
CA SER A 181 -6.86 22.62 20.87
C SER A 181 -6.19 21.31 21.27
N ALA A 182 -5.07 21.35 21.99
CA ALA A 182 -4.39 20.15 22.47
C ALA A 182 -5.31 19.29 23.36
N ALA A 183 -6.02 19.89 24.31
CA ALA A 183 -6.98 19.19 25.17
C ALA A 183 -8.14 18.57 24.37
N ARG A 184 -8.65 19.28 23.34
CA ARG A 184 -9.70 18.76 22.46
C ARG A 184 -9.23 17.54 21.66
N ILE A 185 -8.01 17.58 21.13
CA ILE A 185 -7.42 16.46 20.37
C ILE A 185 -7.19 15.26 21.30
N ARG A 186 -6.68 15.46 22.52
CA ARG A 186 -6.49 14.37 23.50
C ARG A 186 -7.78 13.68 23.88
N ARG A 187 -8.87 14.42 24.12
CA ARG A 187 -10.20 13.83 24.35
C ARG A 187 -10.65 12.93 23.19
N ARG A 188 -10.38 13.34 21.94
CA ARG A 188 -10.66 12.49 20.77
C ARG A 188 -9.79 11.22 20.75
N ILE A 189 -8.52 11.32 21.10
CA ILE A 189 -7.62 10.16 21.22
C ILE A 189 -8.16 9.17 22.27
N GLU A 190 -8.56 9.66 23.44
CA GLU A 190 -9.15 8.85 24.51
C GLU A 190 -10.41 8.12 24.04
N LEU A 191 -11.32 8.82 23.35
CA LEU A 191 -12.54 8.21 22.79
C LEU A 191 -12.27 7.11 21.76
N ILE A 192 -11.18 7.19 21.01
CA ILE A 192 -10.81 6.19 19.99
C ILE A 192 -10.01 5.03 20.62
N SER A 193 -9.35 5.27 21.74
CA SER A 193 -8.45 4.31 22.40
C SER A 193 -9.14 3.48 23.49
N GLY A 194 -10.23 3.98 24.07
CA GLY A 194 -11.07 3.28 25.04
C GLY A 194 -11.95 2.22 24.40
#